data_AF-A0A412GRN2-F1
#
_entry.id   AF-A0A412GRN2-F1
#
_cell.length_a   1.000
_cell.length_b   1.000
_cell.length_c   1.000
_cell.angle_alpha   90.00
_cell.angle_beta   90.00
_cell.angle_gamma   90.00
#
_symmetry.space_group_name_H-M   'P 1'
#
loop_
_entity.id
_entity.type
_entity.pdbx_description
1 polymer ?
#
loop_
_entity_poly.entity_id
_entity_poly.type
_entity_poly.pdbx_seq_one_letter_code
_entity_poly.pdbx_strand_id
1 'polypeptide(L)'
;MKTKRLFTALMMATMMSCGIILAQPGQKEKKLTPEQRIEMQVKKAQKRLLLDEETAAKFAPLYKEYLEAMKECKPAPKQLQKGEKKELTDAEIDQMMQDRFAARKKLVETQETYYKKFKKILNIRQVEVLFKDNGPKRPHRPCINKPQCPQGPKAKMGEAPAPCKQCPASQK
;
A
#
# COMPACT_ATOMS: atom_id res chain seq x y z
N MET A 1 -59.39 -3.01 32.54
CA MET A 1 -58.40 -2.30 31.70
C MET A 1 -57.17 -1.75 32.47
N LYS A 2 -56.91 -2.13 33.73
CA LYS A 2 -55.78 -1.60 34.53
C LYS A 2 -54.53 -2.48 34.49
N THR A 3 -54.68 -3.81 34.42
CA THR A 3 -53.55 -4.76 34.31
C THR A 3 -52.90 -4.77 32.93
N LYS A 4 -53.69 -4.62 31.85
CA LYS A 4 -53.17 -4.55 30.47
C LYS A 4 -52.23 -3.35 30.26
N ARG A 5 -52.56 -2.19 30.86
CA ARG A 5 -51.73 -0.96 30.79
C ARG A 5 -50.41 -1.07 31.57
N LEU A 6 -50.41 -1.79 32.70
CA LEU A 6 -49.19 -2.08 33.46
C LEU A 6 -48.25 -3.02 32.70
N PHE A 7 -48.78 -4.03 32.02
CA PHE A 7 -47.98 -4.92 31.17
C PHE A 7 -47.41 -4.22 29.93
N THR A 8 -48.13 -3.26 29.34
CA THR A 8 -47.60 -2.47 28.21
C THR A 8 -46.52 -1.49 28.64
N ALA A 9 -46.65 -0.89 29.84
CA ALA A 9 -45.63 -0.01 30.41
C ALA A 9 -44.35 -0.78 30.77
N LEU A 10 -44.47 -2.00 31.30
CA LEU A 10 -43.32 -2.84 31.65
C LEU A 10 -42.56 -3.35 30.40
N MET A 11 -43.26 -3.63 29.30
CA MET A 11 -42.64 -4.04 28.03
C MET A 11 -41.95 -2.91 27.25
N MET A 12 -42.37 -1.66 27.44
CA MET A 12 -41.66 -0.51 26.85
C MET A 12 -40.41 -0.10 27.65
N ALA A 13 -40.35 -0.41 28.95
CA ALA A 13 -39.17 -0.12 29.78
C ALA A 13 -37.97 -1.06 29.49
N THR A 14 -38.22 -2.29 29.04
CA THR A 14 -37.17 -3.29 28.74
C THR A 14 -36.54 -3.14 27.34
N MET A 15 -37.17 -2.43 26.41
CA MET A 15 -36.59 -2.12 25.09
C MET A 15 -35.58 -0.96 25.12
N MET A 16 -35.42 -0.29 26.26
CA MET A 16 -34.55 0.89 26.42
C MET A 16 -33.21 0.58 27.10
N SER A 17 -32.78 -0.69 27.13
CA SER A 17 -31.48 -1.11 27.70
C SER A 17 -30.53 -1.82 26.71
N CYS A 18 -30.87 -1.91 25.42
CA CYS A 18 -29.96 -2.40 24.36
C CYS A 18 -29.30 -1.29 23.53
N GLY A 19 -29.23 -0.08 24.07
CA GLY A 19 -28.94 1.13 23.32
C GLY A 19 -27.61 1.83 23.59
N ILE A 20 -26.55 1.18 24.09
CA ILE A 20 -25.21 1.79 24.14
C ILE A 20 -24.11 0.73 23.91
N ILE A 21 -23.99 0.23 22.68
CA ILE A 21 -22.64 -0.04 22.17
C ILE A 21 -22.17 1.30 21.63
N LEU A 22 -21.34 1.98 22.42
CA LEU A 22 -20.58 3.13 21.96
C LEU A 22 -19.81 2.69 20.70
N ALA A 23 -20.33 3.05 19.53
CA ALA A 23 -19.51 3.19 18.34
C ALA A 23 -18.50 4.30 18.66
N GLN A 24 -17.37 3.93 19.28
CA GLN A 24 -16.31 4.89 19.60
C GLN A 24 -15.84 5.52 18.28
N PRO A 25 -15.99 6.85 18.11
CA PRO A 25 -15.36 7.55 17.01
C PRO A 25 -13.87 7.64 17.35
N GLY A 26 -13.10 6.60 17.01
CA GLY A 26 -11.66 6.63 17.24
C GLY A 26 -10.99 5.32 17.60
N GLN A 27 -11.42 4.17 17.06
CA GLN A 27 -10.45 3.10 16.84
C GLN A 27 -9.41 3.60 15.83
N LYS A 28 -8.41 4.31 16.35
CA LYS A 28 -7.16 4.58 15.66
C LYS A 28 -6.65 3.20 15.25
N GLU A 29 -6.70 2.88 13.96
CA GLU A 29 -6.11 1.66 13.42
C GLU A 29 -4.72 1.51 14.07
N LYS A 30 -4.50 0.40 14.78
CA LYS A 30 -3.22 0.14 15.43
C LYS A 30 -2.16 0.24 14.34
N LYS A 31 -1.30 1.26 14.39
CA LYS A 31 -0.24 1.45 13.41
C LYS A 31 0.68 0.23 13.50
N LEU A 32 0.67 -0.63 12.46
CA LEU A 32 1.57 -1.78 12.41
C LEU A 32 3.02 -1.33 12.56
N THR A 33 3.78 -2.06 13.37
CA THR A 33 5.22 -1.86 13.54
C THR A 33 5.96 -2.11 12.20
N PRO A 34 7.16 -1.56 12.00
CA PRO A 34 7.95 -1.79 10.79
C PRO A 34 8.18 -3.28 10.49
N GLU A 35 8.44 -4.07 11.53
CA GLU A 35 8.64 -5.52 11.43
C GLU A 35 7.36 -6.24 10.99
N GLN A 36 6.22 -5.93 11.61
CA GLN A 36 4.93 -6.51 11.22
C GLN A 36 4.58 -6.18 9.76
N ARG A 37 4.98 -5.01 9.26
CA ARG A 37 4.80 -4.66 7.84
C ARG A 37 5.68 -5.48 6.92
N ILE A 38 6.93 -5.74 7.31
CA ILE A 38 7.86 -6.59 6.55
C ILE A 38 7.31 -8.02 6.50
N GLU A 39 6.86 -8.56 7.64
CA GLU A 39 6.26 -9.90 7.70
C GLU A 39 5.01 -10.01 6.84
N MET A 40 4.15 -8.99 6.85
CA MET A 40 2.97 -8.96 5.97
C MET A 40 3.36 -8.94 4.49
N GLN A 41 4.43 -8.21 4.12
CA GLN A 41 4.94 -8.22 2.75
C GLN A 41 5.49 -9.59 2.35
N VAL A 42 6.23 -10.25 3.24
CA VAL A 42 6.73 -11.62 3.03
C VAL A 42 5.56 -12.58 2.81
N LYS A 43 4.56 -12.58 3.71
CA LYS A 43 3.36 -13.43 3.60
C LYS A 43 2.58 -13.18 2.31
N LYS A 44 2.40 -11.91 1.93
CA LYS A 44 1.74 -11.55 0.66
C LYS A 44 2.53 -12.05 -0.55
N ALA A 45 3.86 -11.91 -0.53
CA ALA A 45 4.72 -12.41 -1.61
C ALA A 45 4.67 -13.93 -1.72
N GLN A 46 4.79 -14.66 -0.60
CA GLN A 46 4.67 -16.12 -0.56
C GLN A 46 3.33 -16.58 -1.16
N LYS A 47 2.21 -15.96 -0.75
CA LYS A 47 0.88 -16.27 -1.29
C LYS A 47 0.77 -15.96 -2.79
N ARG A 48 1.29 -14.81 -3.23
CA ARG A 48 1.25 -14.41 -4.65
C ARG A 48 2.06 -15.36 -5.53
N LEU A 49 3.18 -15.88 -5.01
CA LEU A 49 4.06 -16.80 -5.71
C LEU A 49 3.66 -18.27 -5.59
N LEU A 50 2.60 -18.56 -4.81
CA LEU A 50 2.11 -19.91 -4.54
C LEU A 50 3.24 -20.83 -4.04
N LEU A 51 4.02 -20.35 -3.07
CA LEU A 51 5.14 -21.13 -2.51
C LEU A 51 4.62 -22.23 -1.59
N ASP A 52 5.22 -23.41 -1.69
CA ASP A 52 5.10 -24.48 -0.70
C ASP A 52 5.86 -24.12 0.59
N GLU A 53 5.65 -24.89 1.65
CA GLU A 53 6.22 -24.59 2.98
C GLU A 53 7.76 -24.61 2.96
N GLU A 54 8.35 -25.54 2.22
CA GLU A 54 9.80 -25.67 2.10
C GLU A 54 10.42 -24.46 1.38
N THR A 55 9.89 -24.08 0.22
CA THR A 55 10.40 -22.93 -0.53
C THR A 55 10.08 -21.62 0.18
N ALA A 56 8.92 -21.52 0.84
CA ALA A 56 8.54 -20.37 1.65
C ALA A 56 9.52 -20.10 2.79
N ALA A 57 10.02 -21.16 3.46
CA ALA A 57 11.02 -21.07 4.52
C ALA A 57 12.38 -20.53 4.01
N LYS A 58 12.83 -20.98 2.83
CA LYS A 58 14.06 -20.47 2.17
C LYS A 58 13.88 -19.06 1.61
N PHE A 59 12.68 -18.75 1.11
CA PHE A 59 12.34 -17.46 0.51
C PHE A 59 12.26 -16.32 1.52
N ALA A 60 11.67 -16.57 2.70
CA ALA A 60 11.42 -15.53 3.70
C ALA A 60 12.67 -14.72 4.11
N PRO A 61 13.79 -15.33 4.53
CA PRO A 61 14.99 -14.56 4.91
C PRO A 61 15.56 -13.79 3.71
N LEU A 62 15.67 -14.42 2.54
CA LEU A 62 16.20 -13.78 1.33
C LEU A 62 15.35 -12.59 0.86
N TYR A 63 14.02 -12.70 0.98
CA TYR A 63 13.12 -11.60 0.63
C TYR A 63 13.18 -10.44 1.62
N LYS A 64 13.42 -10.70 2.92
CA LYS A 64 13.65 -9.64 3.91
C LYS A 64 14.92 -8.85 3.59
N GLU A 65 16.03 -9.54 3.30
CA GLU A 65 17.28 -8.91 2.86
C GLU A 65 17.06 -8.07 1.60
N TYR A 66 16.33 -8.60 0.62
CA TYR A 66 16.00 -7.86 -0.60
C TYR A 66 15.21 -6.58 -0.31
N LEU A 67 14.20 -6.63 0.56
CA LEU A 67 13.42 -5.46 0.94
C LEU A 67 14.25 -4.38 1.65
N GLU A 68 15.28 -4.78 2.39
CA GLU A 68 16.22 -3.88 3.04
C GLU A 68 17.17 -3.24 2.03
N ALA A 69 17.83 -4.03 1.18
CA ALA A 69 18.69 -3.53 0.12
C ALA A 69 17.94 -2.57 -0.83
N MET A 70 16.68 -2.87 -1.16
CA MET A 70 15.82 -1.99 -1.96
C MET A 70 15.47 -0.66 -1.26
N LYS A 71 15.44 -0.61 0.08
CA LYS A 71 15.26 0.65 0.82
C LYS A 71 16.53 1.49 0.77
N GLU A 72 17.70 0.88 0.90
CA GLU A 72 19.00 1.55 0.81
C GLU A 72 19.34 2.10 -0.59
N CYS A 73 18.63 1.61 -1.62
CA CYS A 73 18.71 2.16 -2.97
C CYS A 73 17.89 3.44 -3.15
N LYS A 74 16.93 3.73 -2.26
CA LYS A 74 16.11 4.93 -2.38
C LYS A 74 16.94 6.14 -1.95
N PRO A 75 17.02 7.19 -2.78
CA PRO A 75 17.69 8.41 -2.37
C PRO A 75 16.97 8.97 -1.12
N ALA A 76 17.75 9.45 -0.16
CA ALA A 76 17.20 10.11 1.02
C ALA A 76 16.24 11.22 0.55
N PRO A 77 15.05 11.35 1.15
CA PRO A 77 14.18 12.47 0.84
C PRO A 77 14.90 13.76 1.22
N LYS A 78 15.40 14.51 0.22
CA LYS A 78 15.91 15.87 0.45
C LYS A 78 14.73 16.65 1.06
N GLN A 79 14.90 17.15 2.28
CA GLN A 79 13.90 17.95 2.97
C GLN A 79 13.73 19.27 2.23
N LEU A 80 12.95 19.27 1.16
CA LEU A 80 12.39 20.50 0.63
C LEU A 80 11.33 20.91 1.64
N GLN A 81 11.60 21.97 2.40
CA GLN A 81 10.63 22.53 3.32
C GLN A 81 9.32 22.77 2.56
N LYS A 82 8.25 22.23 3.11
CA LYS A 82 6.95 22.12 2.42
C LYS A 82 6.37 23.52 2.27
N GLY A 83 6.65 24.18 1.15
CA GLY A 83 6.14 25.53 0.84
C GLY A 83 7.19 26.50 0.33
N GLU A 84 8.48 26.22 0.48
CA GLU A 84 9.54 27.06 -0.07
C GLU A 84 9.92 26.55 -1.47
N LYS A 85 9.53 27.30 -2.50
CA LYS A 85 10.15 27.16 -3.82
C LYS A 85 11.54 27.77 -3.75
N LYS A 86 12.49 27.04 -3.19
CA LYS A 86 13.91 27.40 -3.34
C LYS A 86 14.28 27.13 -4.79
N GLU A 87 14.59 28.19 -5.54
CA GLU A 87 15.18 28.04 -6.85
C GLU A 87 16.54 27.36 -6.68
N LEU A 88 16.69 26.20 -7.33
CA LEU A 88 17.94 25.47 -7.33
C LEU A 88 18.87 26.11 -8.35
N THR A 89 20.15 26.21 -8.01
CA THR A 89 21.19 26.61 -8.96
C THR A 89 21.42 25.52 -9.99
N ASP A 90 21.96 25.86 -11.17
CA ASP A 90 22.27 24.88 -12.22
C ASP A 90 23.19 23.75 -11.72
N ALA A 91 24.15 24.06 -10.85
CA ALA A 91 25.03 23.07 -10.23
C ALA A 91 24.27 22.11 -9.27
N GLU A 92 23.32 22.62 -8.49
CA GLU A 92 22.47 21.79 -7.63
C GLU A 92 21.55 20.89 -8.47
N ILE A 93 21.03 21.40 -9.59
CA ILE A 93 20.20 20.62 -10.53
C ILE A 93 21.05 19.50 -11.16
N ASP A 94 22.26 19.80 -11.64
CA ASP A 94 23.17 18.81 -12.21
C ASP A 94 23.50 17.71 -11.19
N GLN A 95 23.93 18.08 -9.97
CA GLN A 95 24.19 17.12 -8.92
C GLN A 95 22.97 16.25 -8.60
N MET A 96 21.77 16.84 -8.55
CA MET A 96 20.53 16.08 -8.36
C MET A 96 20.24 15.10 -9.50
N MET A 97 20.57 15.44 -10.74
CA MET A 97 20.44 14.53 -11.88
C MET A 97 21.44 13.38 -11.76
N GLN A 98 22.70 13.66 -11.44
CA GLN A 98 23.73 12.65 -11.22
C GLN A 98 23.37 11.70 -10.08
N ASP A 99 22.91 12.22 -8.92
CA ASP A 99 22.44 11.43 -7.78
C ASP A 99 21.31 10.47 -8.18
N ARG A 100 20.36 10.94 -9.02
CA ARG A 100 19.25 10.12 -9.51
C ARG A 100 19.73 9.00 -10.43
N PHE A 101 20.71 9.27 -11.30
CA PHE A 101 21.29 8.24 -12.15
C PHE A 101 22.05 7.20 -11.33
N ALA A 102 22.85 7.62 -10.36
CA ALA A 102 23.56 6.73 -9.45
C ALA A 102 22.59 5.83 -8.66
N ALA A 103 21.52 6.41 -8.10
CA ALA A 103 20.48 5.65 -7.40
C ALA A 103 19.78 4.62 -8.31
N ARG A 104 19.50 4.98 -9.57
CA ARG A 104 18.92 4.04 -10.56
C ARG A 104 19.88 2.91 -10.91
N LYS A 105 21.17 3.19 -11.10
CA LYS A 105 22.19 2.17 -11.35
C LYS A 105 22.28 1.19 -10.18
N LYS A 106 22.41 1.70 -8.96
CA LYS A 106 22.43 0.90 -7.73
C LYS A 106 21.18 0.03 -7.58
N LEU A 107 20.01 0.57 -7.92
CA LEU A 107 18.75 -0.18 -7.91
C LEU A 107 18.79 -1.37 -8.87
N VAL A 108 19.21 -1.16 -10.11
CA VAL A 108 19.30 -2.22 -11.13
C VAL A 108 20.33 -3.28 -10.72
N GLU A 109 21.51 -2.88 -10.28
CA GLU A 109 22.56 -3.80 -9.79
C GLU A 109 22.07 -4.66 -8.61
N THR A 110 21.32 -4.06 -7.70
CA THR A 110 20.69 -4.77 -6.58
C THR A 110 19.65 -5.76 -7.09
N GLN A 111 18.78 -5.35 -8.01
CA GLN A 111 17.78 -6.24 -8.61
C GLN A 111 18.43 -7.43 -9.33
N GLU A 112 19.47 -7.21 -10.12
CA GLU A 112 20.22 -8.27 -10.80
C GLU A 112 20.88 -9.24 -9.83
N THR A 113 21.47 -8.71 -8.75
CA THR A 113 22.09 -9.52 -7.69
C THR A 113 21.06 -10.44 -7.03
N TYR A 114 19.91 -9.89 -6.62
CA TYR A 114 18.86 -10.67 -5.99
C TYR A 114 18.10 -11.56 -6.98
N TYR A 115 17.99 -11.20 -8.25
CA TYR A 115 17.47 -12.07 -9.31
C TYR A 115 18.26 -13.39 -9.37
N LYS A 116 19.60 -13.32 -9.36
CA LYS A 116 20.47 -14.51 -9.34
C LYS A 116 20.27 -15.34 -8.07
N LYS A 117 20.06 -14.70 -6.91
CA LYS A 117 19.77 -15.41 -5.65
C LYS A 117 18.40 -16.09 -5.69
N PHE A 118 17.34 -15.40 -6.12
CA PHE A 118 15.99 -15.96 -6.19
C PHE A 118 15.86 -17.09 -7.20
N LYS A 119 16.55 -17.01 -8.34
CA LYS A 119 16.56 -18.08 -9.36
C LYS A 119 17.10 -19.42 -8.84
N LYS A 120 17.85 -19.43 -7.74
CA LYS A 120 18.32 -20.67 -7.08
C LYS A 120 17.25 -21.37 -6.24
N ILE A 121 16.23 -20.64 -5.80
CA ILE A 121 15.20 -21.16 -4.89
C ILE A 121 13.79 -21.14 -5.50
N LEU A 122 13.56 -20.35 -6.56
CA LEU A 122 12.27 -20.21 -7.25
C LEU A 122 12.39 -20.66 -8.71
N ASN A 123 11.29 -21.15 -9.27
CA ASN A 123 11.18 -21.36 -10.72
C ASN A 123 11.11 -20.00 -11.45
N ILE A 124 11.60 -19.93 -12.68
CA ILE A 124 11.66 -18.72 -13.50
C ILE A 124 10.31 -17.99 -13.63
N ARG A 125 9.18 -18.71 -13.67
CA ARG A 125 7.84 -18.09 -13.67
C ARG A 125 7.53 -17.34 -12.38
N GLN A 126 7.95 -17.89 -11.23
CA GLN A 126 7.80 -17.23 -9.93
C GLN A 126 8.76 -16.04 -9.82
N VAL A 127 9.99 -16.17 -10.32
CA VAL A 127 10.94 -15.06 -10.40
C VAL A 127 10.38 -13.93 -11.25
N GLU A 128 9.79 -14.23 -12.41
CA GLU A 128 9.11 -13.24 -13.24
C GLU A 128 8.01 -12.52 -12.45
N VAL A 129 7.11 -13.25 -11.77
CA VAL A 129 6.04 -12.64 -10.97
C VAL A 129 6.58 -11.77 -9.82
N LEU A 130 7.73 -12.14 -9.25
CA LEU A 130 8.39 -11.38 -8.18
C LEU A 130 8.92 -10.03 -8.67
N PHE A 131 9.57 -10.01 -9.84
CA PHE A 131 10.24 -8.83 -10.39
C PHE A 131 9.41 -8.02 -11.38
N LYS A 132 8.36 -8.62 -11.96
CA LYS A 132 7.37 -7.91 -12.76
C LYS A 132 6.85 -6.75 -11.94
N ASP A 133 6.87 -5.56 -12.53
CA ASP A 133 6.43 -4.33 -11.87
C ASP A 133 4.94 -4.41 -11.52
N ASN A 134 4.70 -5.05 -10.39
CA ASN A 134 3.43 -5.21 -9.70
C ASN A 134 3.38 -4.20 -8.54
N GLY A 135 4.16 -3.11 -8.62
CA GLY A 135 3.95 -1.95 -7.76
C GLY A 135 2.46 -1.61 -7.77
N PRO A 136 1.91 -1.00 -6.70
CA PRO A 136 0.51 -0.59 -6.73
C PRO A 136 0.33 0.18 -8.03
N LYS A 137 -0.47 -0.37 -8.97
CA LYS A 137 -0.92 0.36 -10.14
C LYS A 137 -1.50 1.61 -9.52
N ARG A 138 -0.75 2.71 -9.52
CA ARG A 138 -1.21 3.93 -8.88
C ARG A 138 -2.52 4.13 -9.59
N PRO A 139 -3.67 4.10 -8.88
CA PRO A 139 -4.91 4.44 -9.54
C PRO A 139 -4.59 5.77 -10.20
N HIS A 140 -4.70 5.83 -11.54
CA HIS A 140 -4.65 7.10 -12.26
C HIS A 140 -5.48 8.02 -11.40
N ARG A 141 -4.93 9.10 -10.83
CA ARG A 141 -5.59 9.87 -9.76
C ARG A 141 -6.69 10.71 -10.42
N PRO A 142 -7.92 10.22 -10.70
CA PRO A 142 -8.82 10.97 -11.55
C PRO A 142 -9.72 11.75 -10.60
N CYS A 143 -9.53 13.06 -10.59
CA CYS A 143 -10.57 13.97 -10.11
C CYS A 143 -10.74 14.09 -8.59
N ILE A 144 -9.67 14.01 -7.79
CA ILE A 144 -9.72 14.67 -6.47
C ILE A 144 -9.68 16.19 -6.75
N ASN A 145 -10.80 16.88 -6.52
CA ASN A 145 -11.02 18.33 -6.65
C ASN A 145 -11.28 18.91 -8.06
N LYS A 146 -11.89 18.18 -9.00
CA LYS A 146 -12.45 18.81 -10.23
C LYS A 146 -13.98 18.94 -10.13
N PRO A 147 -14.59 20.11 -10.43
CA PRO A 147 -16.04 20.32 -10.36
C PRO A 147 -16.86 19.36 -11.23
N GLN A 148 -16.26 18.81 -12.29
CA GLN A 148 -16.91 17.90 -13.23
C GLN A 148 -17.07 16.45 -12.73
N CYS A 149 -16.46 16.06 -11.59
CA CYS A 149 -16.60 14.69 -11.05
C CYS A 149 -16.79 14.72 -9.52
N PRO A 150 -18.03 14.93 -9.02
CA PRO A 150 -18.30 15.09 -7.59
C PRO A 150 -18.20 13.79 -6.77
N GLN A 151 -18.16 12.61 -7.41
CA GLN A 151 -18.05 11.32 -6.74
C GLN A 151 -17.08 10.42 -7.53
N GLY A 152 -15.79 10.46 -7.16
CA GLY A 152 -14.82 9.51 -7.68
C GLY A 152 -15.22 8.07 -7.32
N PRO A 153 -14.96 7.07 -8.19
CA PRO A 153 -15.37 5.69 -7.93
C PRO A 153 -14.71 5.18 -6.66
N LYS A 154 -15.52 4.74 -5.68
CA LYS A 154 -15.03 4.09 -4.46
C LYS A 154 -14.48 2.71 -4.85
N ALA A 155 -13.16 2.57 -4.88
CA ALA A 155 -12.53 1.25 -5.04
C ALA A 155 -12.72 0.42 -3.76
N LYS A 156 -12.98 -0.88 -3.92
CA LYS A 156 -12.85 -1.84 -2.82
C LYS A 156 -11.37 -2.10 -2.53
N MET A 157 -11.05 -2.42 -1.29
CA MET A 157 -9.67 -2.67 -0.86
C MET A 157 -9.07 -3.85 -1.65
N GLY A 158 -8.05 -3.59 -2.49
CA GLY A 158 -7.39 -4.61 -3.30
C GLY A 158 -7.77 -4.62 -4.79
N GLU A 159 -8.75 -3.83 -5.22
CA GLU A 159 -9.11 -3.66 -6.63
C GLU A 159 -8.73 -2.28 -7.14
N ALA A 160 -8.35 -2.20 -8.42
CA ALA A 160 -8.15 -0.91 -9.08
C ALA A 160 -9.52 -0.24 -9.28
N PRO A 161 -9.67 1.07 -9.00
CA PRO A 161 -10.89 1.80 -9.34
C PRO A 161 -11.16 1.73 -10.84
N ALA A 162 -12.43 1.68 -11.22
CA ALA A 162 -12.84 1.76 -12.61
C ALA A 162 -12.32 3.06 -13.27
N PRO A 163 -11.89 3.01 -14.54
CA PRO A 163 -11.44 4.19 -15.27
C PRO A 163 -12.56 5.23 -15.36
N CYS A 164 -12.21 6.51 -15.15
CA CYS A 164 -13.19 7.60 -15.21
C CYS A 164 -13.61 7.84 -16.67
N LYS A 165 -14.88 7.55 -16.99
CA LYS A 165 -15.43 7.71 -18.36
C LYS A 165 -15.37 9.16 -18.89
N GLN A 166 -15.24 10.13 -18.00
CA GLN A 166 -15.25 11.58 -18.31
C GLN A 166 -13.84 12.17 -18.48
N CYS A 167 -12.77 11.39 -18.34
CA CYS A 167 -11.39 11.87 -18.49
C CYS A 167 -10.83 11.53 -19.89
N PRO A 168 -10.34 12.51 -20.68
CA PRO A 168 -9.73 12.26 -21.99
C PRO A 168 -8.50 11.35 -21.91
N ALA A 169 -7.75 11.44 -20.80
CA ALA A 169 -6.59 10.59 -20.53
C ALA A 169 -6.96 9.14 -20.16
N SER A 170 -8.24 8.84 -19.92
CA SER A 170 -8.75 7.49 -19.60
C SER A 170 -9.43 6.81 -20.80
N GLN A 171 -9.48 7.47 -21.97
CA GLN A 171 -10.06 6.94 -23.21
C GLN A 171 -8.99 6.49 -24.24
N LYS A 172 -7.75 6.29 -23.79
CA LYS A 172 -6.67 5.71 -24.60
C LYS A 172 -6.36 4.29 -24.17
#